data_AF-A0A7R9LSX0-F1
#
_entry.id   AF-A0A7R9LSX0-F1
#
_cell.length_a   1.000
_cell.length_b   1.000
_cell.length_c   1.000
_cell.angle_alpha   90.00
_cell.angle_beta   90.00
_cell.angle_gamma   90.00
#
_symmetry.space_group_name_H-M   'P 1'
#
loop_
_entity.id
_entity.type
_entity.pdbx_description
1 polymer ?
#
loop_
_entity_poly.entity_id
_entity_poly.type
_entity_poly.pdbx_seq_one_letter_code
_entity_poly.pdbx_strand_id
1 'polypeptide(L)'
;MDGTGDTDGHHMPGLKSATSGVPAEHLLTHRLMELSDRLKHSQMLSTDRKRDISALKRDINDLRETIKLSLIHTIGSDTDRKAINESHVRQLIHSLEGTGRTSGSSDVLQLPSIHHFLPHLLSSSDSLKPAFRISKNERSSVTMVFGVPTVKRDVESYLVSTLHNLIDNMSVDERLEAIIVVFIAETDLDYVTKTANELESQFGEHIDSGLLEAIPSIESAGGPNKTSIFNNFLASVDQIDDTVTDKADDSHARTCCGYATWFECTNKLIKEQCGENAIKNYKKFMGGVMGTLTDMACPADLFPAESDQCQKLKPAPGTKPKGKVGDNALTKYVTSMFSFLFITE
;
A
#
# COMPACT_ATOMS: atom_id res chain seq x y z
N MET A 1 75.77 43.89 7.65
CA MET A 1 76.15 44.16 6.26
C MET A 1 75.56 43.00 5.47
N ASP A 2 74.28 43.18 5.11
CA ASP A 2 73.81 43.34 3.72
C ASP A 2 73.85 41.99 3.00
N GLY A 3 72.71 41.35 2.73
CA GLY A 3 71.77 41.72 1.64
C GLY A 3 72.15 40.85 0.44
N THR A 4 71.29 40.24 -0.39
CA THR A 4 69.89 40.38 -0.79
C THR A 4 69.57 39.11 -1.61
N GLY A 5 68.29 38.76 -1.78
CA GLY A 5 67.77 38.68 -3.15
C GLY A 5 67.12 37.34 -3.50
N ASP A 6 65.80 37.40 -3.60
CA ASP A 6 64.84 36.40 -4.06
C ASP A 6 65.02 36.04 -5.55
N THR A 7 64.57 34.85 -6.00
CA THR A 7 63.79 34.68 -7.25
C THR A 7 63.35 33.23 -7.50
N ASP A 8 62.11 33.14 -7.96
CA ASP A 8 61.23 32.00 -8.20
C ASP A 8 61.66 30.96 -9.25
N GLY A 9 61.15 29.74 -9.09
CA GLY A 9 61.21 28.65 -10.06
C GLY A 9 60.07 27.61 -9.91
N HIS A 10 58.91 27.95 -10.48
CA HIS A 10 57.83 27.11 -11.03
C HIS A 10 57.53 25.67 -10.50
N HIS A 11 56.33 25.50 -9.94
CA HIS A 11 55.46 24.34 -10.22
C HIS A 11 53.97 24.78 -10.33
N MET A 12 53.32 24.35 -11.41
CA MET A 12 51.95 24.67 -11.84
C MET A 12 50.87 23.83 -11.08
N PRO A 13 49.57 24.13 -11.20
CA PRO A 13 48.63 24.21 -10.08
C PRO A 13 47.76 22.96 -9.88
N GLY A 14 47.51 22.63 -8.62
CA GLY A 14 46.44 21.73 -8.20
C GLY A 14 45.13 22.49 -8.00
N LEU A 15 44.17 22.23 -8.87
CA LEU A 15 42.80 22.73 -8.87
C LEU A 15 42.11 22.42 -7.52
N LYS A 16 41.98 23.42 -6.64
CA LYS A 16 41.05 23.33 -5.50
C LYS A 16 39.64 23.56 -6.04
N SER A 17 38.92 22.47 -6.31
CA SER A 17 37.47 22.53 -6.53
C SER A 17 36.81 22.96 -5.22
N ALA A 18 36.26 24.16 -5.23
CA ALA A 18 35.40 24.67 -4.19
C ALA A 18 34.04 23.96 -4.28
N THR A 19 33.82 22.93 -3.46
CA THR A 19 32.46 22.47 -3.15
C THR A 19 31.88 23.41 -2.10
N SER A 20 31.27 24.50 -2.54
CA SER A 20 30.39 25.30 -1.70
C SER A 20 29.11 24.48 -1.43
N GLY A 21 29.09 23.78 -0.29
CA GLY A 21 27.90 23.10 0.19
C GLY A 21 26.79 24.11 0.47
N VAL A 22 25.69 24.01 -0.26
CA VAL A 22 24.46 24.73 0.04
C VAL A 22 23.95 24.23 1.40
N PRO A 23 23.62 25.11 2.38
CA PRO A 23 23.11 24.70 3.68
C PRO A 23 21.89 23.79 3.54
N ALA A 24 21.80 22.71 4.32
CA ALA A 24 20.73 21.71 4.24
C ALA A 24 19.31 22.32 4.31
N GLU A 25 19.16 23.47 4.96
CA GLU A 25 17.91 24.25 5.02
C GLU A 25 17.46 24.79 3.66
N HIS A 26 18.40 25.24 2.82
CA HIS A 26 18.11 25.68 1.45
C HIS A 26 17.69 24.51 0.55
N LEU A 27 18.23 23.31 0.79
CA LEU A 27 17.80 22.11 0.08
C LEU A 27 16.40 21.65 0.50
N LEU A 28 16.09 21.72 1.80
CA LEU A 28 14.76 21.38 2.34
C LEU A 28 13.69 22.36 1.85
N THR A 29 13.97 23.66 1.90
CA THR A 29 13.05 24.69 1.38
C THR A 29 12.83 24.55 -0.12
N HIS A 30 13.87 24.24 -0.89
CA HIS A 30 13.74 23.94 -2.32
C HIS A 30 12.84 22.72 -2.56
N ARG A 31 13.01 21.62 -1.81
CA ARG A 31 12.14 20.44 -1.94
C ARG A 31 10.69 20.71 -1.50
N LEU A 32 10.48 21.51 -0.47
CA LEU A 32 9.14 21.91 -0.04
C LEU A 32 8.45 22.77 -1.10
N MET A 33 9.18 23.67 -1.77
CA MET A 33 8.66 24.43 -2.90
C MET A 33 8.32 23.51 -4.07
N GLU A 34 9.18 22.56 -4.41
CA GLU A 34 8.92 21.58 -5.48
C GLU A 34 7.68 20.72 -5.18
N LEU A 35 7.53 20.23 -3.94
CA LEU A 35 6.37 19.45 -3.53
C LEU A 35 5.09 20.28 -3.52
N SER A 36 5.18 21.54 -3.07
CA SER A 36 4.05 22.48 -3.10
C SER A 36 3.61 22.77 -4.53
N ASP A 37 4.55 22.94 -5.46
CA ASP A 37 4.25 23.19 -6.87
C ASP A 37 3.61 21.96 -7.54
N ARG A 38 4.15 20.77 -7.26
CA ARG A 38 3.54 19.50 -7.72
C ARG A 38 2.13 19.30 -7.17
N LEU A 39 1.90 19.65 -5.89
CA LEU A 39 0.56 19.58 -5.28
C LEU A 39 -0.41 20.55 -5.97
N LYS A 40 0.01 21.80 -6.18
CA LYS A 40 -0.79 22.84 -6.82
C LYS A 40 -1.12 22.47 -8.27
N HIS A 41 -0.15 21.96 -9.02
CA HIS A 41 -0.36 21.45 -10.37
C HIS A 41 -1.34 20.28 -10.40
N SER A 42 -1.19 19.31 -9.50
CA SER A 42 -2.11 18.16 -9.38
C SER A 42 -3.53 18.61 -9.03
N GLN A 43 -3.67 19.57 -8.12
CA GLN A 43 -4.96 20.14 -7.76
C GLN A 43 -5.59 20.87 -8.94
N MET A 44 -4.82 21.67 -9.69
CA MET A 44 -5.29 22.34 -10.92
C MET A 44 -5.81 21.31 -11.93
N LEU A 45 -5.02 20.29 -12.26
CA LEU A 45 -5.43 19.21 -13.16
C LEU A 45 -6.70 18.50 -12.68
N SER A 46 -6.82 18.26 -11.38
CA SER A 46 -8.04 17.64 -10.83
C SER A 46 -9.26 18.55 -10.97
N THR A 47 -9.10 19.86 -10.79
CA THR A 47 -10.19 20.82 -11.01
C THR A 47 -10.56 20.97 -12.48
N ASP A 48 -9.58 20.93 -13.39
CA ASP A 48 -9.80 21.01 -14.84
C ASP A 48 -10.54 19.76 -15.32
N ARG A 49 -10.08 18.56 -14.94
CA ARG A 49 -10.81 17.31 -15.21
C ARG A 49 -12.25 17.34 -14.69
N LYS A 50 -12.49 17.95 -13.52
CA LYS A 50 -13.85 18.11 -12.97
C LYS A 50 -14.72 19.03 -13.84
N ARG A 51 -14.14 20.10 -14.41
CA ARG A 51 -14.83 20.99 -15.34
C ARG A 51 -15.11 20.29 -16.67
N ASP A 52 -14.15 19.55 -17.21
CA ASP A 52 -14.29 18.80 -18.46
C ASP A 52 -15.38 17.72 -18.34
N ILE A 53 -15.38 16.96 -17.24
CA ILE A 53 -16.45 15.99 -16.93
C ILE A 53 -17.82 16.69 -16.85
N SER A 54 -17.87 17.88 -16.24
CA SER A 54 -19.12 18.65 -16.15
C SER A 54 -19.59 19.19 -17.50
N ALA A 55 -18.67 19.54 -18.40
CA ALA A 55 -18.98 19.94 -19.77
C ALA A 55 -19.48 18.76 -20.59
N LEU A 56 -18.76 17.64 -20.56
CA LEU A 56 -19.15 16.41 -21.23
C LEU A 56 -20.53 15.90 -20.76
N LYS A 57 -20.85 16.08 -19.47
CA LYS A 57 -22.18 15.77 -18.93
C LYS A 57 -23.27 16.62 -19.56
N ARG A 58 -23.03 17.92 -19.80
CA ARG A 58 -23.99 18.79 -20.49
C ARG A 58 -24.17 18.34 -21.94
N ASP A 59 -23.08 18.08 -22.64
CA ASP A 59 -23.11 17.67 -24.05
C ASP A 59 -23.87 16.36 -24.25
N ILE A 60 -23.66 15.38 -23.36
CA ILE A 60 -24.40 14.10 -23.38
C ILE A 60 -25.90 14.31 -23.14
N ASN A 61 -26.28 15.20 -22.22
CA ASN A 61 -27.68 15.50 -21.95
C ASN A 61 -28.32 16.24 -23.14
N ASP A 62 -27.61 17.17 -23.77
CA ASP A 62 -28.08 17.88 -24.98
C ASP A 62 -28.27 16.94 -26.16
N LEU A 63 -27.31 16.03 -26.39
CA LEU A 63 -27.42 14.95 -27.38
C LEU A 63 -28.63 14.06 -27.11
N ARG A 64 -28.86 13.68 -25.86
CA ARG A 64 -30.00 12.86 -25.45
C ARG A 64 -31.33 13.54 -25.77
N GLU A 65 -31.47 14.83 -25.44
CA GLU A 65 -32.66 15.61 -25.75
C GLU A 65 -32.83 15.82 -27.26
N THR A 66 -31.74 16.07 -27.99
CA THR A 66 -31.77 16.20 -29.46
C THR A 66 -32.24 14.91 -30.14
N ILE A 67 -31.72 13.75 -29.71
CA ILE A 67 -32.16 12.43 -30.19
C ILE A 67 -33.63 12.20 -29.86
N LYS A 68 -34.08 12.57 -28.64
CA LYS A 68 -35.49 12.45 -28.24
C LYS A 68 -36.41 13.26 -29.14
N LEU A 69 -36.07 14.53 -29.39
CA LEU A 69 -36.86 15.42 -30.26
C LEU A 69 -36.87 14.95 -31.72
N SER A 70 -35.72 14.47 -32.22
CA SER A 70 -35.62 13.92 -33.58
C SER A 70 -36.50 12.68 -33.77
N LEU A 71 -36.51 11.74 -32.80
CA LEU A 71 -37.40 10.58 -32.84
C LEU A 71 -38.88 10.98 -32.83
N ILE A 72 -39.27 11.99 -32.04
CA ILE A 72 -40.67 12.47 -32.00
C ILE A 72 -41.07 13.10 -33.33
N HIS A 73 -40.19 13.87 -33.97
CA HIS A 73 -40.46 14.51 -35.26
C HIS A 73 -40.62 13.48 -36.40
N THR A 74 -39.83 12.41 -36.40
CA THR A 74 -39.98 11.31 -37.37
C THR A 74 -41.31 10.56 -37.21
N ILE A 75 -41.92 10.58 -36.02
CA ILE A 75 -43.24 9.96 -35.76
C ILE A 75 -44.40 10.90 -36.12
N GLY A 76 -44.22 12.23 -35.99
CA GLY A 76 -45.26 13.24 -36.22
C GLY A 76 -45.54 13.57 -37.70
N SER A 77 -44.69 13.13 -38.62
CA SER A 77 -44.74 13.46 -40.05
C SER A 77 -44.92 12.20 -40.91
N ASP A 78 -46.02 11.48 -40.76
CA ASP A 78 -46.74 10.93 -41.93
C ASP A 78 -48.06 10.24 -41.53
N THR A 79 -49.16 10.87 -41.93
CA THR A 79 -50.47 10.24 -42.07
C THR A 79 -50.44 9.29 -43.26
N ASP A 80 -50.01 8.04 -43.07
CA ASP A 80 -50.66 6.81 -43.56
C ASP A 80 -49.71 5.59 -43.65
N ARG A 81 -49.79 4.77 -42.59
CA ARG A 81 -49.75 3.30 -42.55
C ARG A 81 -48.56 2.57 -43.21
N LYS A 82 -47.66 2.05 -42.37
CA LYS A 82 -47.69 0.63 -41.93
C LYS A 82 -46.55 0.34 -40.94
N ALA A 83 -46.95 0.06 -39.69
CA ALA A 83 -46.29 -0.89 -38.80
C ALA A 83 -44.74 -0.85 -38.73
N ILE A 84 -44.14 0.33 -38.53
CA ILE A 84 -42.91 0.36 -37.75
C ILE A 84 -43.38 0.11 -36.32
N ASN A 85 -43.12 -1.11 -35.83
CA ASN A 85 -43.60 -1.62 -34.53
C ASN A 85 -43.57 -0.52 -33.46
N GLU A 86 -44.73 0.03 -33.17
CA GLU A 86 -44.92 1.09 -32.18
C GLU A 86 -44.38 0.63 -30.82
N SER A 87 -44.38 -0.68 -30.56
CA SER A 87 -43.74 -1.33 -29.41
C SER A 87 -42.22 -1.18 -29.39
N HIS A 88 -41.51 -1.38 -30.50
CA HIS A 88 -40.04 -1.27 -30.54
C HIS A 88 -39.57 0.18 -30.42
N VAL A 89 -40.28 1.13 -31.02
CA VAL A 89 -39.95 2.56 -30.91
C VAL A 89 -40.32 3.10 -29.52
N ARG A 90 -41.50 2.74 -28.98
CA ARG A 90 -41.84 3.04 -27.58
C ARG A 90 -40.88 2.34 -26.62
N GLN A 91 -40.38 1.14 -26.92
CA GLN A 91 -39.38 0.44 -26.12
C GLN A 91 -37.99 1.08 -26.24
N LEU A 92 -37.62 1.67 -27.39
CA LEU A 92 -36.39 2.44 -27.55
C LEU A 92 -36.46 3.77 -26.79
N ILE A 93 -37.60 4.47 -26.88
CA ILE A 93 -37.90 5.66 -26.07
C ILE A 93 -37.91 5.30 -24.58
N HIS A 94 -38.54 4.18 -24.19
CA HIS A 94 -38.50 3.67 -22.82
C HIS A 94 -37.14 3.13 -22.40
N SER A 95 -36.25 2.71 -23.31
CA SER A 95 -34.88 2.30 -22.98
C SER A 95 -33.98 3.51 -22.78
N LEU A 96 -34.21 4.57 -23.56
CA LEU A 96 -33.61 5.88 -23.35
C LEU A 96 -34.13 6.49 -22.04
N GLU A 97 -35.42 6.42 -21.75
CA GLU A 97 -36.05 6.90 -20.50
C GLU A 97 -35.82 5.95 -19.30
N GLY A 98 -35.54 4.67 -19.54
CA GLY A 98 -35.48 3.57 -18.55
C GLY A 98 -34.11 3.33 -17.93
N THR A 99 -33.07 4.03 -18.37
CA THR A 99 -31.81 4.16 -17.64
C THR A 99 -31.87 5.17 -16.49
N GLY A 100 -33.06 5.67 -16.14
CA GLY A 100 -33.25 6.77 -15.17
C GLY A 100 -34.47 6.64 -14.24
N ARG A 101 -34.89 5.44 -13.85
CA ARG A 101 -35.87 5.25 -12.74
C ARG A 101 -35.22 4.64 -11.50
N THR A 102 -34.18 5.30 -11.01
CA THR A 102 -33.87 5.34 -9.57
C THR A 102 -33.91 6.81 -9.17
N SER A 103 -34.81 7.16 -8.27
CA SER A 103 -34.98 8.52 -7.74
C SER A 103 -33.65 9.15 -7.35
N GLY A 104 -33.37 10.35 -7.89
CA GLY A 104 -32.25 11.21 -7.50
C GLY A 104 -31.12 11.27 -8.53
N SER A 105 -31.09 12.36 -9.31
CA SER A 105 -29.93 12.81 -10.10
C SER A 105 -29.33 11.78 -11.08
N SER A 106 -29.87 11.72 -12.30
CA SER A 106 -29.29 10.96 -13.42
C SER A 106 -27.93 11.54 -13.83
N ASP A 107 -26.87 11.10 -13.14
CA ASP A 107 -25.49 11.47 -13.43
C ASP A 107 -24.87 10.43 -14.36
N VAL A 108 -24.91 10.69 -15.68
CA VAL A 108 -24.29 9.81 -16.71
C VAL A 108 -22.76 9.75 -16.56
N LEU A 109 -22.18 10.68 -15.80
CA LEU A 109 -20.77 10.72 -15.45
C LEU A 109 -20.62 10.85 -13.94
N GLN A 110 -20.62 9.71 -13.23
CA GLN A 110 -20.27 9.71 -11.82
C GLN A 110 -18.78 9.98 -11.65
N LEU A 111 -18.45 11.01 -10.88
CA LEU A 111 -17.10 11.20 -10.37
C LEU A 111 -16.70 9.92 -9.60
N PRO A 112 -15.47 9.40 -9.79
CA PRO A 112 -14.98 8.26 -9.02
C PRO A 112 -15.20 8.52 -7.52
N SER A 113 -16.10 7.75 -6.90
CA SER A 113 -16.28 7.81 -5.46
C SER A 113 -15.05 7.20 -4.77
N ILE A 114 -14.91 7.37 -3.46
CA ILE A 114 -13.84 6.71 -2.70
C ILE A 114 -13.81 5.20 -2.93
N HIS A 115 -14.96 4.58 -3.20
CA HIS A 115 -15.10 3.15 -3.51
C HIS A 115 -14.54 2.76 -4.88
N HIS A 116 -14.36 3.71 -5.80
CA HIS A 116 -13.64 3.46 -7.04
C HIS A 116 -12.14 3.25 -6.78
N PHE A 117 -11.57 4.02 -5.86
CA PHE A 117 -10.16 3.92 -5.48
C PHE A 117 -9.92 2.85 -4.41
N LEU A 118 -10.90 2.62 -3.54
CA LEU A 118 -10.87 1.66 -2.45
C LEU A 118 -12.04 0.67 -2.58
N PRO A 119 -12.05 -0.19 -3.62
CA PRO A 119 -13.17 -1.09 -3.89
C PRO A 119 -13.39 -2.14 -2.79
N HIS A 120 -12.38 -2.42 -1.98
CA HIS A 120 -12.50 -3.29 -0.81
C HIS A 120 -13.48 -2.74 0.24
N LEU A 121 -13.75 -1.43 0.25
CA LEU A 121 -14.75 -0.82 1.13
C LEU A 121 -16.19 -1.23 0.76
N LEU A 122 -16.43 -1.69 -0.47
CA LEU A 122 -17.73 -2.22 -0.89
C LEU A 122 -17.98 -3.64 -0.41
N SER A 123 -16.92 -4.37 -0.05
CA SER A 123 -16.99 -5.81 0.20
C SER A 123 -17.44 -6.13 1.63
N SER A 124 -17.19 -5.25 2.60
CA SER A 124 -17.63 -5.44 3.98
C SER A 124 -17.70 -4.11 4.73
N SER A 125 -18.64 -3.98 5.67
CA SER A 125 -18.71 -2.85 6.60
C SER A 125 -17.50 -2.78 7.54
N ASP A 126 -16.77 -3.89 7.69
CA ASP A 126 -15.58 -4.01 8.54
C ASP A 126 -14.28 -3.70 7.78
N SER A 127 -14.33 -3.36 6.49
CA SER A 127 -13.14 -3.09 5.67
C SER A 127 -12.31 -1.88 6.14
N LEU A 128 -12.87 -1.05 7.03
CA LEU A 128 -12.18 0.08 7.67
C LEU A 128 -11.66 -0.24 9.07
N LYS A 129 -11.92 -1.45 9.59
CA LYS A 129 -11.42 -1.87 10.89
C LYS A 129 -9.98 -2.38 10.75
N PRO A 130 -9.07 -1.99 11.65
CA PRO A 130 -7.73 -2.56 11.68
C PRO A 130 -7.79 -4.08 11.85
N ALA A 131 -6.86 -4.79 11.22
CA ALA A 131 -6.76 -6.26 11.35
C ALA A 131 -6.45 -6.69 12.80
N PHE A 132 -5.84 -5.81 13.59
CA PHE A 132 -5.57 -6.00 15.00
C PHE A 132 -5.79 -4.68 15.74
N ARG A 133 -6.53 -4.75 16.86
CA ARG A 133 -6.88 -3.61 17.70
C ARG A 133 -6.91 -4.07 19.15
N ILE A 134 -6.23 -3.35 20.02
CA ILE A 134 -6.29 -3.55 21.47
C ILE A 134 -7.30 -2.53 22.00
N SER A 135 -8.54 -2.99 22.14
CA SER A 135 -9.67 -2.23 22.70
C SER A 135 -10.76 -3.24 23.08
N LYS A 136 -11.31 -3.13 24.30
CA LYS A 136 -12.39 -4.05 24.74
C LYS A 136 -13.79 -3.52 24.43
N ASN A 137 -13.97 -2.21 24.38
CA ASN A 137 -15.28 -1.57 24.14
C ASN A 137 -15.17 -0.52 23.04
N GLU A 138 -16.03 -0.63 22.03
CA GLU A 138 -16.08 0.33 20.92
C GLU A 138 -16.87 1.58 21.33
N ARG A 139 -16.17 2.72 21.37
CA ARG A 139 -16.80 4.06 21.48
C ARG A 139 -16.95 4.66 20.09
N SER A 140 -18.18 4.95 19.68
CA SER A 140 -18.48 5.49 18.34
C SER A 140 -19.12 6.89 18.36
N SER A 141 -19.14 7.57 19.52
CA SER A 141 -19.81 8.86 19.70
C SER A 141 -18.95 9.85 20.46
N VAL A 142 -17.70 9.99 20.02
CA VAL A 142 -16.73 10.94 20.59
C VAL A 142 -16.57 12.16 19.70
N THR A 143 -16.27 13.30 20.30
CA THR A 143 -16.09 14.57 19.60
C THR A 143 -14.61 14.81 19.25
N MET A 144 -13.70 14.12 19.93
CA MET A 144 -12.25 14.29 19.76
C MET A 144 -11.50 12.96 19.71
N VAL A 145 -10.48 12.88 18.85
CA VAL A 145 -9.58 11.72 18.75
C VAL A 145 -8.13 12.21 18.81
N PHE A 146 -7.36 11.66 19.75
CA PHE A 146 -5.94 11.94 19.91
C PHE A 146 -5.11 10.80 19.32
N GLY A 147 -4.38 11.07 18.23
CA GLY A 147 -3.43 10.11 17.66
C GLY A 147 -2.06 10.21 18.34
N VAL A 148 -1.59 9.14 18.97
CA VAL A 148 -0.27 9.06 19.60
C VAL A 148 0.61 8.05 18.85
N PRO A 149 1.46 8.49 17.92
CA PRO A 149 2.37 7.59 17.22
C PRO A 149 3.54 7.21 18.14
N THR A 150 3.94 5.94 18.09
CA THR A 150 5.11 5.42 18.82
C THR A 150 5.99 4.56 17.93
N VAL A 151 7.29 4.65 18.17
CA VAL A 151 8.37 3.88 17.54
C VAL A 151 9.35 3.46 18.64
N LYS A 152 10.10 2.38 18.39
CA LYS A 152 11.18 1.89 19.25
C LYS A 152 12.27 2.95 19.36
N ARG A 153 12.72 3.20 20.58
CA ARG A 153 13.81 4.13 20.89
C ARG A 153 14.84 3.44 21.77
N ASP A 154 16.11 3.76 21.55
CA ASP A 154 17.22 3.09 22.24
C ASP A 154 17.38 3.50 23.71
N VAL A 155 16.85 4.68 24.09
CA VAL A 155 17.06 5.26 25.42
C VAL A 155 15.82 5.12 26.30
N GLU A 156 14.72 5.77 25.94
CA GLU A 156 13.47 5.71 26.72
C GLU A 156 12.26 5.93 25.81
N SER A 157 11.18 5.19 26.06
CA SER A 157 9.89 5.37 25.39
C SER A 157 9.08 6.45 26.08
N TYR A 158 8.71 7.49 25.34
CA TYR A 158 7.86 8.58 25.83
C TYR A 158 6.38 8.20 25.88
N LEU A 159 6.02 7.00 25.43
CA LEU A 159 4.62 6.60 25.26
C LEU A 159 3.87 6.63 26.59
N VAL A 160 4.40 5.93 27.59
CA VAL A 160 3.75 5.77 28.90
C VAL A 160 3.60 7.12 29.59
N SER A 161 4.66 7.93 29.63
CA SER A 161 4.60 9.26 30.23
C SER A 161 3.67 10.22 29.48
N THR A 162 3.60 10.13 28.15
CA THR A 162 2.66 10.91 27.34
C THR A 162 1.23 10.53 27.65
N LEU A 163 0.92 9.23 27.76
CA LEU A 163 -0.42 8.75 28.07
C LEU A 163 -0.89 9.16 29.46
N HIS A 164 -0.03 9.06 30.48
CA HIS A 164 -0.34 9.60 31.81
C HIS A 164 -0.63 11.09 31.75
N ASN A 165 0.25 11.87 31.12
CA ASN A 165 0.05 13.32 31.01
C ASN A 165 -1.24 13.69 30.26
N LEU A 166 -1.62 12.95 29.24
CA LEU A 166 -2.87 13.19 28.52
C LEU A 166 -4.08 12.85 29.41
N ILE A 167 -4.12 11.63 29.97
CA ILE A 167 -5.29 11.14 30.69
C ILE A 167 -5.48 11.89 32.01
N ASP A 168 -4.40 12.12 32.77
CA ASP A 168 -4.47 12.74 34.10
C ASP A 168 -4.89 14.21 34.03
N ASN A 169 -4.60 14.89 32.92
CA ASN A 169 -5.03 16.28 32.70
C ASN A 169 -6.40 16.40 32.02
N MET A 170 -7.06 15.30 31.65
CA MET A 170 -8.46 15.32 31.18
C MET A 170 -9.41 15.26 32.36
N SER A 171 -10.42 16.14 32.34
CA SER A 171 -11.61 16.04 33.17
C SER A 171 -12.44 14.79 32.84
N VAL A 172 -13.36 14.43 33.73
CA VAL A 172 -14.24 13.26 33.54
C VAL A 172 -15.08 13.40 32.25
N ASP A 173 -15.59 14.60 31.98
CA ASP A 173 -16.41 14.86 30.78
C ASP A 173 -15.56 14.75 29.50
N GLU A 174 -14.33 15.28 29.50
CA GLU A 174 -13.41 15.14 28.36
C GLU A 174 -13.04 13.68 28.10
N ARG A 175 -12.82 12.88 29.14
CA ARG A 175 -12.57 11.43 29.01
C ARG A 175 -13.78 10.69 28.41
N LEU A 176 -15.00 11.19 28.60
CA LEU A 176 -16.19 10.57 28.02
C LEU A 176 -16.38 10.91 26.54
N GLU A 177 -15.86 12.05 26.09
CA GLU A 177 -15.99 12.57 24.73
C GLU A 177 -14.72 12.42 23.86
N ALA A 178 -13.68 11.77 24.37
CA ALA A 178 -12.41 11.56 23.67
C ALA A 178 -12.06 10.07 23.48
N ILE A 179 -11.27 9.78 22.45
CA ILE A 179 -10.53 8.53 22.29
C ILE A 179 -9.07 8.85 22.03
N ILE A 180 -8.17 8.11 22.66
CA ILE A 180 -6.74 8.13 22.37
C ILE A 180 -6.41 6.89 21.55
N VAL A 181 -5.90 7.09 20.34
CA VAL A 181 -5.46 6.02 19.45
C VAL A 181 -3.94 6.01 19.41
N VAL A 182 -3.34 4.97 20.00
CA VAL A 182 -1.90 4.72 19.96
C VAL A 182 -1.57 3.94 18.70
N PHE A 183 -0.78 4.53 17.82
CA PHE A 183 -0.29 3.84 16.63
C PHE A 183 1.14 3.33 16.86
N ILE A 184 1.31 2.01 16.93
CA ILE A 184 2.62 1.36 17.11
C ILE A 184 3.24 1.15 15.73
N ALA A 185 4.04 2.11 15.29
CA ALA A 185 4.65 2.16 13.97
C ALA A 185 5.92 1.29 13.87
N GLU A 186 5.84 0.05 14.33
CA GLU A 186 6.95 -0.90 14.40
C GLU A 186 6.64 -2.21 13.67
N THR A 187 7.71 -2.79 13.15
CA THR A 187 7.69 -4.05 12.39
C THR A 187 8.12 -5.24 13.27
N ASP A 188 8.95 -4.99 14.29
CA ASP A 188 9.39 -5.95 15.28
C ASP A 188 8.22 -6.42 16.16
N LEU A 189 7.73 -7.64 15.89
CA LEU A 189 6.61 -8.27 16.59
C LEU A 189 6.84 -8.39 18.10
N ASP A 190 8.07 -8.65 18.54
CA ASP A 190 8.38 -8.80 19.96
C ASP A 190 8.26 -7.45 20.67
N TYR A 191 8.73 -6.38 20.02
CA TYR A 191 8.55 -5.02 20.53
C TYR A 191 7.07 -4.60 20.54
N VAL A 192 6.33 -4.89 19.48
CA VAL A 192 4.90 -4.56 19.39
C VAL A 192 4.12 -5.29 20.48
N THR A 193 4.36 -6.59 20.66
CA THR A 193 3.70 -7.40 21.70
C THR A 193 4.09 -6.93 23.10
N LYS A 194 5.36 -6.60 23.32
CA LYS A 194 5.82 -6.03 24.59
C LYS A 194 5.12 -4.70 24.90
N THR A 195 5.05 -3.81 23.91
CA THR A 195 4.40 -2.50 24.05
C THR A 195 2.89 -2.67 24.29
N ALA A 196 2.24 -3.58 23.58
CA ALA A 196 0.84 -3.95 23.79
C ALA A 196 0.58 -4.42 25.23
N ASN A 197 1.37 -5.38 25.72
CA ASN A 197 1.25 -5.90 27.08
C ASN A 197 1.53 -4.82 28.14
N GLU A 198 2.48 -3.92 27.88
CA GLU A 198 2.78 -2.79 28.75
C GLU A 198 1.59 -1.82 28.84
N LEU A 199 0.94 -1.52 27.72
CA LEU A 199 -0.28 -0.71 27.67
C LEU A 199 -1.44 -1.37 28.41
N GLU A 200 -1.67 -2.67 28.21
CA GLU A 200 -2.70 -3.42 28.94
C GLU A 200 -2.44 -3.45 30.45
N SER A 201 -1.18 -3.61 30.86
CA SER A 201 -0.81 -3.67 32.27
C SER A 201 -0.97 -2.32 32.98
N GLN A 202 -0.68 -1.20 32.32
CA GLN A 202 -0.66 0.12 32.95
C GLN A 202 -1.95 0.91 32.74
N PHE A 203 -2.63 0.71 31.61
CA PHE A 203 -3.81 1.48 31.21
C PHE A 203 -5.05 0.60 30.97
N GLY A 204 -5.08 -0.61 31.52
CA GLY A 204 -6.17 -1.57 31.34
C GLY A 204 -7.56 -0.99 31.61
N GLU A 205 -7.72 -0.13 32.62
CA GLU A 205 -9.00 0.55 32.90
C GLU A 205 -9.44 1.48 31.74
N HIS A 206 -8.49 2.19 31.13
CA HIS A 206 -8.75 3.11 30.01
C HIS A 206 -8.99 2.36 28.70
N ILE A 207 -8.37 1.20 28.52
CA ILE A 207 -8.64 0.29 27.40
C ILE A 207 -10.03 -0.36 27.56
N ASP A 208 -10.37 -0.74 28.79
CA ASP A 208 -11.65 -1.38 29.11
C ASP A 208 -12.82 -0.39 28.98
N SER A 209 -12.61 0.87 29.32
CA SER A 209 -13.61 1.94 29.14
C SER A 209 -13.72 2.46 27.69
N GLY A 210 -12.83 2.02 26.79
CA GLY A 210 -12.78 2.46 25.39
C GLY A 210 -12.23 3.88 25.20
N LEU A 211 -11.54 4.44 26.21
CA LEU A 211 -10.84 5.72 26.10
C LEU A 211 -9.50 5.56 25.36
N LEU A 212 -8.83 4.42 25.51
CA LEU A 212 -7.54 4.13 24.89
C LEU A 212 -7.64 2.93 23.96
N GLU A 213 -7.21 3.11 22.71
CA GLU A 213 -7.08 2.04 21.73
C GLU A 213 -5.65 1.98 21.20
N ALA A 214 -5.12 0.78 20.98
CA ALA A 214 -3.82 0.63 20.32
C ALA A 214 -3.96 -0.17 19.02
N ILE A 215 -3.32 0.34 17.97
CA ILE A 215 -3.32 -0.23 16.62
C ILE A 215 -1.86 -0.36 16.17
N PRO A 216 -1.39 -1.57 15.82
CA PRO A 216 -0.05 -1.76 15.29
C PRO A 216 0.00 -1.49 13.78
N SER A 217 1.22 -1.36 13.27
CA SER A 217 1.47 -1.40 11.83
C SER A 217 0.93 -2.69 11.20
N ILE A 218 0.53 -2.61 9.93
CA ILE A 218 -0.05 -3.74 9.19
C ILE A 218 0.91 -4.94 9.09
N GLU A 219 2.22 -4.68 9.21
CA GLU A 219 3.27 -5.70 9.22
C GLU A 219 3.25 -6.55 10.49
N SER A 220 2.98 -5.93 11.65
CA SER A 220 2.94 -6.61 12.96
C SER A 220 1.56 -7.17 13.33
N ALA A 221 0.49 -6.74 12.64
CA ALA A 221 -0.82 -7.40 12.69
C ALA A 221 -0.84 -8.76 11.98
N GLY A 222 0.16 -9.03 11.12
CA GLY A 222 0.39 -10.34 10.53
C GLY A 222 1.17 -11.23 11.48
N GLY A 223 0.47 -12.01 12.32
CA GLY A 223 1.09 -12.90 13.29
C GLY A 223 2.24 -13.78 12.74
N PRO A 224 3.06 -14.39 13.62
CA PRO A 224 4.40 -14.94 13.34
C PRO A 224 4.49 -15.94 12.17
N ASN A 225 3.36 -16.50 11.73
CA ASN A 225 3.29 -17.44 10.62
C ASN A 225 3.28 -16.78 9.23
N LYS A 226 2.92 -15.49 9.10
CA LYS A 226 2.82 -14.78 7.81
C LYS A 226 4.18 -14.29 7.29
N THR A 227 5.02 -13.76 8.18
CA THR A 227 6.37 -13.27 7.84
C THR A 227 7.36 -14.41 7.60
N SER A 228 7.12 -15.58 8.18
CA SER A 228 7.91 -16.80 7.93
C SER A 228 7.92 -17.21 6.44
N ILE A 229 6.83 -16.98 5.71
CA ILE A 229 6.68 -17.44 4.32
C ILE A 229 7.66 -16.70 3.39
N PHE A 230 7.76 -15.38 3.55
CA PHE A 230 8.70 -14.54 2.80
C PHE A 230 10.15 -14.77 3.26
N ASN A 231 10.38 -14.97 4.56
CA ASN A 231 11.72 -15.27 5.08
C ASN A 231 12.31 -16.54 4.49
N ASN A 232 11.50 -17.58 4.25
CA ASN A 232 11.97 -18.82 3.63
C ASN A 232 12.46 -18.61 2.19
N PHE A 233 11.81 -17.72 1.43
CA PHE A 233 12.27 -17.37 0.10
C PHE A 233 13.64 -16.69 0.17
N LEU A 234 13.75 -15.63 0.99
CA LEU A 234 14.99 -14.86 1.09
C LEU A 234 16.14 -15.70 1.65
N ALA A 235 15.88 -16.58 2.63
CA ALA A 235 16.87 -17.50 3.18
C ALA A 235 17.31 -18.60 2.18
N SER A 236 16.49 -18.90 1.16
CA SER A 236 16.90 -19.77 0.04
C SER A 236 17.85 -19.03 -0.90
N VAL A 237 17.54 -17.76 -1.18
CA VAL A 237 18.33 -16.88 -2.05
C VAL A 237 19.65 -16.48 -1.39
N ASP A 238 19.70 -16.36 -0.06
CA ASP A 238 20.92 -16.09 0.71
C ASP A 238 22.00 -17.16 0.54
N GLN A 239 21.61 -18.40 0.21
CA GLN A 239 22.53 -19.52 0.00
C GLN A 239 23.15 -19.54 -1.41
N ILE A 240 22.78 -18.60 -2.27
CA ILE A 240 23.41 -18.43 -3.57
C ILE A 240 24.81 -17.86 -3.37
N ASP A 241 25.81 -18.62 -3.82
CA ASP A 241 27.21 -18.22 -3.82
C ASP A 241 27.58 -17.69 -5.22
N ASP A 242 27.71 -16.37 -5.32
CA ASP A 242 28.03 -15.67 -6.58
C ASP A 242 29.51 -15.87 -7.00
N THR A 243 30.34 -16.54 -6.18
CA THR A 243 31.79 -16.67 -6.41
C THR A 243 32.21 -17.95 -7.13
N VAL A 244 31.29 -18.90 -7.33
CA VAL A 244 31.58 -20.22 -7.94
C VAL A 244 30.84 -20.37 -9.27
N THR A 245 31.59 -20.27 -10.37
CA THR A 245 31.09 -20.29 -11.76
C THR A 245 30.41 -21.59 -12.21
N ASP A 246 30.67 -22.72 -11.53
CA ASP A 246 30.17 -24.06 -11.92
C ASP A 246 28.74 -24.39 -11.45
N LYS A 247 27.99 -23.40 -10.92
CA LYS A 247 26.70 -23.62 -10.24
C LYS A 247 25.55 -22.71 -10.69
N ALA A 248 25.61 -22.14 -11.90
CA ALA A 248 24.48 -21.35 -12.43
C ALA A 248 23.14 -22.13 -12.38
N ASP A 249 23.18 -23.44 -12.65
CA ASP A 249 22.02 -24.33 -12.55
C ASP A 249 21.55 -24.52 -11.10
N ASP A 250 22.47 -24.64 -10.14
CA ASP A 250 22.15 -24.72 -8.71
C ASP A 250 21.54 -23.40 -8.20
N SER A 251 22.05 -22.25 -8.65
CA SER A 251 21.52 -20.93 -8.30
C SER A 251 20.13 -20.69 -8.88
N HIS A 252 19.92 -21.10 -10.13
CA HIS A 252 18.61 -21.08 -10.77
C HIS A 252 17.63 -22.01 -10.06
N ALA A 253 18.03 -23.25 -9.80
CA ALA A 253 17.23 -24.23 -9.07
C ALA A 253 16.89 -23.76 -7.65
N ARG A 254 17.84 -23.18 -6.91
CA ARG A 254 17.60 -22.60 -5.57
C ARG A 254 16.58 -21.46 -5.64
N THR A 255 16.74 -20.57 -6.60
CA THR A 255 15.81 -19.44 -6.79
C THR A 255 14.41 -19.94 -7.13
N CYS A 256 14.29 -20.89 -8.06
CA CYS A 256 13.00 -21.43 -8.47
C CYS A 256 12.34 -22.29 -7.41
N CYS A 257 13.09 -23.12 -6.67
CA CYS A 257 12.56 -23.88 -5.55
C CYS A 257 12.14 -22.99 -4.39
N GLY A 258 12.91 -21.93 -4.09
CA GLY A 258 12.52 -20.91 -3.13
C GLY A 258 11.22 -20.23 -3.53
N TYR A 259 11.10 -19.81 -4.80
CA TYR A 259 9.89 -19.19 -5.35
C TYR A 259 8.68 -20.13 -5.30
N ALA A 260 8.83 -21.38 -5.77
CA ALA A 260 7.75 -22.36 -5.79
C ALA A 260 7.23 -22.65 -4.38
N THR A 261 8.13 -22.78 -3.40
CA THR A 261 7.78 -23.00 -2.00
C THR A 261 7.03 -21.79 -1.42
N TRP A 262 7.50 -20.58 -1.69
CA TRP A 262 6.85 -19.34 -1.28
C TRP A 262 5.45 -19.21 -1.90
N PHE A 263 5.33 -19.50 -3.19
CA PHE A 263 4.08 -19.37 -3.94
C PHE A 263 3.02 -20.38 -3.50
N GLU A 264 3.40 -21.65 -3.29
CA GLU A 264 2.51 -22.67 -2.71
C GLU A 264 2.06 -22.31 -1.30
N CYS A 265 2.99 -21.88 -0.45
CA CYS A 265 2.68 -21.49 0.91
C CYS A 265 1.73 -20.28 0.96
N THR A 266 1.94 -19.31 0.06
CA THR A 266 1.05 -18.14 -0.08
C THR A 266 -0.32 -18.54 -0.60
N ASN A 267 -0.40 -19.44 -1.60
CA ASN A 267 -1.68 -19.96 -2.11
C ASN A 267 -2.47 -20.68 -1.01
N LYS A 268 -1.79 -21.47 -0.16
CA LYS A 268 -2.42 -22.15 0.98
C LYS A 268 -2.96 -21.14 1.99
N LEU A 269 -2.17 -20.12 2.35
CA LEU A 269 -2.61 -19.07 3.27
C LEU A 269 -3.83 -18.30 2.72
N ILE A 270 -3.81 -17.94 1.43
CA ILE A 270 -4.92 -17.24 0.78
C ILE A 270 -6.16 -18.13 0.71
N LYS A 271 -5.99 -19.42 0.44
CA LYS A 271 -7.10 -20.39 0.45
C LYS A 271 -7.75 -20.46 1.83
N GLU A 272 -6.93 -20.57 2.88
CA GLU A 272 -7.40 -20.68 4.27
C GLU A 272 -8.11 -19.41 4.74
N GLN A 273 -7.61 -18.22 4.38
CA GLN A 273 -8.14 -16.94 4.88
C GLN A 273 -9.25 -16.35 4.01
N CYS A 274 -9.19 -16.56 2.70
CA CYS A 274 -9.99 -15.83 1.71
C CYS A 274 -10.77 -16.75 0.75
N GLY A 275 -10.60 -18.07 0.86
CA GLY A 275 -11.28 -19.06 0.01
C GLY A 275 -10.66 -19.25 -1.38
N GLU A 276 -11.14 -20.25 -2.13
CA GLU A 276 -10.52 -20.66 -3.41
C GLU A 276 -10.57 -19.59 -4.50
N ASN A 277 -11.64 -18.79 -4.55
CA ASN A 277 -11.79 -17.73 -5.55
C ASN A 277 -10.71 -16.63 -5.41
N ALA A 278 -10.21 -16.40 -4.19
CA ALA A 278 -9.17 -15.41 -3.94
C ALA A 278 -7.82 -15.82 -4.55
N ILE A 279 -7.53 -17.12 -4.63
CA ILE A 279 -6.30 -17.63 -5.25
C ILE A 279 -6.23 -17.22 -6.73
N LYS A 280 -7.35 -17.31 -7.46
CA LYS A 280 -7.41 -16.93 -8.89
C LYS A 280 -7.11 -15.45 -9.09
N ASN A 281 -7.66 -14.59 -8.24
CA ASN A 281 -7.42 -13.15 -8.28
C ASN A 281 -5.96 -12.82 -7.90
N TYR A 282 -5.42 -13.50 -6.90
CA TYR A 282 -4.03 -13.36 -6.50
C TYR A 282 -3.06 -13.75 -7.63
N LYS A 283 -3.26 -14.91 -8.27
CA LYS A 283 -2.44 -15.33 -9.42
C LYS A 283 -2.48 -14.32 -10.57
N LYS A 284 -3.68 -13.78 -10.88
CA LYS A 284 -3.85 -12.74 -11.90
C LYS A 284 -3.14 -11.44 -11.53
N PHE A 285 -3.21 -11.03 -10.26
CA PHE A 285 -2.50 -9.87 -9.74
C PHE A 285 -0.98 -10.05 -9.85
N MET A 286 -0.45 -11.17 -9.35
CA MET A 286 0.98 -11.47 -9.41
C MET A 286 1.51 -11.50 -10.85
N GLY A 287 0.79 -12.13 -11.78
CA GLY A 287 1.15 -12.13 -13.19
C GLY A 287 1.05 -10.75 -13.86
N GLY A 288 0.20 -9.85 -13.35
CA GLY A 288 0.12 -8.46 -13.81
C GLY A 288 1.21 -7.55 -13.25
N VAL A 289 1.68 -7.81 -12.03
CA VAL A 289 2.71 -7.00 -11.34
C VAL A 289 4.12 -7.44 -11.70
N MET A 290 4.39 -8.74 -11.66
CA MET A 290 5.72 -9.31 -11.91
C MET A 290 5.90 -9.80 -13.36
N GLY A 291 4.82 -9.78 -14.15
CA GLY A 291 4.77 -10.41 -15.47
C GLY A 291 4.66 -11.93 -15.39
N THR A 292 4.55 -12.59 -16.54
CA THR A 292 4.60 -14.07 -16.66
C THR A 292 6.04 -14.58 -16.77
N LEU A 293 7.05 -13.72 -16.55
CA LEU A 293 8.45 -14.08 -16.64
C LEU A 293 8.82 -15.10 -15.57
N THR A 294 8.22 -15.01 -14.39
CA THR A 294 8.47 -15.96 -13.31
C THR A 294 7.96 -17.36 -13.65
N ASP A 295 6.80 -17.48 -14.29
CA ASP A 295 6.29 -18.76 -14.79
C ASP A 295 7.14 -19.32 -15.94
N MET A 296 7.78 -18.45 -16.73
CA MET A 296 8.69 -18.86 -17.82
C MET A 296 10.07 -19.26 -17.29
N ALA A 297 10.59 -18.55 -16.30
CA ALA A 297 11.91 -18.80 -15.71
C ALA A 297 11.88 -19.94 -14.70
N CYS A 298 10.79 -20.09 -13.95
CA CYS A 298 10.59 -21.11 -12.92
C CYS A 298 9.30 -21.88 -13.16
N PRO A 299 9.22 -22.67 -14.24
CA PRO A 299 8.00 -23.39 -14.58
C PRO A 299 7.72 -24.49 -13.54
N ALA A 300 6.46 -24.56 -13.09
CA ALA A 300 6.05 -25.34 -11.93
C ALA A 300 6.18 -26.87 -12.10
N ASP A 301 6.24 -27.34 -13.34
CA ASP A 301 6.51 -28.73 -13.71
C ASP A 301 7.99 -29.12 -13.53
N LEU A 302 8.92 -28.18 -13.72
CA LEU A 302 10.35 -28.40 -13.50
C LEU A 302 10.79 -28.15 -12.05
N PHE A 303 10.11 -27.26 -11.34
CA PHE A 303 10.43 -26.92 -9.95
C PHE A 303 9.23 -27.06 -9.00
N PRO A 304 8.68 -28.28 -8.82
CA PRO A 304 7.61 -28.49 -7.85
C PRO A 304 8.12 -28.26 -6.43
N ALA A 305 7.38 -27.49 -5.62
CA ALA A 305 7.78 -27.20 -4.23
C ALA A 305 8.00 -28.46 -3.38
N GLU A 306 7.25 -29.53 -3.65
CA GLU A 306 7.33 -30.81 -2.93
C GLU A 306 8.35 -31.80 -3.53
N SER A 307 9.07 -31.42 -4.59
CA SER A 307 10.08 -32.30 -5.21
C SER A 307 11.28 -32.53 -4.29
N ASP A 308 11.92 -33.71 -4.41
CA ASP A 308 13.16 -34.02 -3.67
C ASP A 308 14.28 -32.99 -3.92
N GLN A 309 14.32 -32.41 -5.11
CA GLN A 309 15.24 -31.33 -5.46
C GLN A 309 14.98 -30.08 -4.63
N CYS A 310 13.73 -29.62 -4.56
CA CYS A 310 13.38 -28.44 -3.78
C CYS A 310 13.46 -28.68 -2.26
N GLN A 311 13.14 -29.88 -1.78
CA GLN A 311 13.32 -30.21 -0.36
C GLN A 311 14.79 -30.16 0.07
N LYS A 312 15.72 -30.59 -0.79
CA LYS A 312 17.18 -30.50 -0.52
C LYS A 312 17.70 -29.06 -0.52
N LEU A 313 17.06 -28.16 -1.27
CA LEU A 313 17.48 -26.77 -1.44
C LEU A 313 16.76 -25.81 -0.48
N LYS A 314 15.76 -26.28 0.26
CA LYS A 314 15.00 -25.48 1.22
C LYS A 314 15.86 -25.13 2.44
N PRO A 315 15.77 -23.90 2.97
CA PRO A 315 16.42 -23.53 4.22
C PRO A 315 15.85 -24.34 5.38
N ALA A 316 16.66 -24.51 6.43
CA ALA A 316 16.23 -25.16 7.65
C ALA A 316 15.04 -24.39 8.28
N PRO A 317 14.12 -25.09 8.97
CA PRO A 317 13.02 -24.41 9.65
C PRO A 317 13.54 -23.35 10.63
N GLY A 318 13.04 -22.12 10.52
CA GLY A 318 13.41 -21.00 11.40
C GLY A 318 14.70 -20.27 11.02
N THR A 319 15.33 -20.58 9.88
CA THR A 319 16.45 -19.78 9.36
C THR A 319 16.01 -18.34 9.13
N LYS A 320 16.71 -17.38 9.75
CA LYS A 320 16.53 -15.95 9.50
C LYS A 320 17.37 -15.54 8.29
N PRO A 321 16.79 -14.81 7.31
CA PRO A 321 17.55 -14.30 6.19
C PRO A 321 18.53 -13.20 6.61
N LYS A 322 19.67 -13.11 5.91
CA LYS A 322 20.70 -12.09 6.14
C LYS A 322 20.26 -10.70 5.72
N GLY A 323 19.29 -10.59 4.80
CA GLY A 323 18.74 -9.29 4.40
C GLY A 323 19.78 -8.35 3.78
N LYS A 324 19.88 -7.12 4.32
CA LYS A 324 20.79 -6.09 3.78
C LYS A 324 22.28 -6.44 3.95
N VAL A 325 22.61 -7.38 4.84
CA VAL A 325 23.98 -7.88 5.02
C VAL A 325 24.26 -9.18 4.25
N GLY A 326 23.33 -9.62 3.38
CA GLY A 326 23.53 -10.80 2.54
C GLY A 326 24.75 -10.66 1.62
N ASP A 327 25.33 -11.80 1.23
CA ASP A 327 26.59 -11.83 0.49
C ASP A 327 26.39 -11.63 -1.03
N ASN A 328 25.23 -12.05 -1.56
CA ASN A 328 24.92 -12.00 -2.99
C ASN A 328 24.11 -10.77 -3.42
N ALA A 329 24.25 -10.41 -4.71
CA ALA A 329 23.61 -9.21 -5.27
C ALA A 329 22.07 -9.31 -5.29
N LEU A 330 21.53 -10.51 -5.49
CA LEU A 330 20.10 -10.76 -5.58
C LEU A 330 19.39 -10.50 -4.23
N THR A 331 19.98 -10.97 -3.13
CA THR A 331 19.47 -10.72 -1.76
C THR A 331 19.45 -9.23 -1.46
N LYS A 332 20.54 -8.52 -1.78
CA LYS A 332 20.61 -7.06 -1.57
C LYS A 332 19.55 -6.33 -2.40
N TYR A 333 19.34 -6.74 -3.65
CA TYR A 333 18.33 -6.14 -4.53
C TYR A 333 16.91 -6.38 -4.01
N VAL A 334 16.55 -7.63 -3.70
CA VAL A 334 15.22 -8.00 -3.19
C VAL A 334 14.94 -7.31 -1.86
N THR A 335 15.91 -7.28 -0.94
CA THR A 335 15.75 -6.61 0.36
C THR A 335 15.68 -5.09 0.21
N SER A 336 16.39 -4.50 -0.76
CA SER A 336 16.31 -3.05 -1.03
C SER A 336 14.90 -2.64 -1.49
N MET A 337 14.29 -3.41 -2.40
CA MET A 337 12.95 -3.10 -2.92
C MET A 337 11.82 -3.55 -2.01
N PHE A 338 11.98 -4.67 -1.30
CA PHE A 338 10.90 -5.34 -0.59
C PHE A 338 11.24 -5.63 0.88
N SER A 339 12.07 -4.79 1.52
CA SER A 339 12.46 -4.95 2.93
C SER A 339 11.27 -5.18 3.89
N PHE A 340 10.12 -4.55 3.62
CA PHE A 340 8.88 -4.70 4.40
C PHE A 340 8.26 -6.11 4.38
N LEU A 341 8.77 -7.03 3.55
CA LEU A 341 8.30 -8.41 3.48
C LEU A 341 9.10 -9.37 4.37
N PHE A 342 10.25 -8.97 4.93
CA PHE A 342 11.21 -9.88 5.55
C PHE A 342 11.61 -9.45 6.97
N ILE A 343 11.75 -10.41 7.87
CA ILE A 343 12.44 -10.24 9.16
C ILE A 343 13.85 -10.79 8.99
N THR A 344 14.84 -9.90 9.00
CA THR A 344 16.25 -10.24 8.75
C THR A 344 17.04 -10.27 10.05
N GLU A 345 18.24 -10.85 10.03
CA GLU A 345 19.21 -10.74 11.14
C GLU A 345 19.65 -9.30 11.43
#